data_AF-A0A1F6S0G2-F1
#
_entry.id   AF-A0A1F6S0G2-F1
#
_cell.length_a   1.000
_cell.length_b   1.000
_cell.length_c   1.000
_cell.angle_alpha   90.00
_cell.angle_beta   90.00
_cell.angle_gamma   90.00
#
_symmetry.space_group_name_H-M   'P 1'
#
loop_
_entity.id
_entity.type
_entity.pdbx_description
1 polymer ?
#
loop_
_entity_poly.entity_id
_entity_poly.type
_entity_poly.pdbx_seq_one_letter_code
_entity_poly.pdbx_strand_id
1 'polypeptide(L)' 'MDYQNRPQRQMHDVSALGLKCEECQVDIKELPFEPTKRDDGTYGRLYCQECNRKRRKSFGGGGRGGFGGGGRRDRY' A
#
# COMPACT_ATOMS: atom_id res chain seq x y z
N MET A 1 21.75 -11.55 -12.52
CA MET A 1 20.82 -10.41 -12.38
C MET A 1 19.44 -10.97 -12.63
N ASP A 2 18.83 -11.56 -11.60
CA ASP A 2 17.76 -12.53 -11.80
C ASP A 2 16.42 -11.87 -11.41
N TYR A 3 16.03 -10.90 -12.23
CA TYR A 3 14.79 -10.12 -12.07
C TYR A 3 13.51 -10.94 -12.33
N GLN A 4 13.61 -12.24 -12.61
CA GLN A 4 12.52 -13.04 -13.18
C GLN A 4 11.72 -13.88 -12.17
N ASN A 5 12.10 -13.93 -10.90
CA ASN A 5 11.35 -14.71 -9.89
C ASN A 5 10.77 -13.82 -8.79
N ARG A 6 10.00 -12.80 -9.18
CA ARG A 6 9.15 -12.10 -8.22
C ARG A 6 7.85 -12.89 -8.07
N PRO A 7 7.53 -13.44 -6.88
CA PRO A 7 6.24 -14.09 -6.68
C PRO A 7 5.11 -13.14 -7.09
N GLN A 8 4.25 -13.63 -7.98
CA GLN A 8 3.02 -12.95 -8.38
C GLN A 8 2.23 -12.64 -7.11
N ARG A 9 1.77 -11.40 -6.94
CA ARG A 9 0.97 -11.06 -5.75
C ARG A 9 -0.37 -11.74 -5.95
N GLN A 10 -0.61 -12.83 -5.22
CA GLN A 10 -1.90 -13.48 -5.23
C GLN A 10 -2.93 -12.50 -4.66
N MET A 11 -3.97 -12.21 -5.44
CA MET A 11 -5.12 -11.48 -4.96
C MET A 11 -6.03 -12.50 -4.28
N HIS A 12 -6.29 -12.30 -3.01
CA HIS A 12 -7.20 -13.14 -2.24
C HIS A 12 -8.60 -12.56 -2.39
N ASP A 13 -9.55 -13.40 -2.80
CA ASP A 13 -10.97 -13.05 -2.71
C ASP A 13 -11.38 -13.06 -1.23
N VAL A 14 -11.94 -11.93 -0.81
CA VAL A 14 -12.44 -11.67 0.54
C VAL A 14 -13.93 -11.31 0.51
N SER A 15 -14.60 -11.54 -0.62
CA SER A 15 -16.03 -11.27 -0.80
C SER A 15 -16.87 -12.01 0.23
N ALA A 16 -16.44 -13.22 0.60
CA ALA A 16 -17.09 -14.05 1.63
C ALA A 16 -16.99 -13.47 3.06
N LEU A 17 -16.05 -12.55 3.30
CA LEU A 17 -15.82 -11.95 4.61
C LEU A 17 -16.67 -10.69 4.86
N GLY A 18 -17.38 -10.19 3.84
CA GLY A 18 -18.28 -9.04 3.98
C GLY A 18 -17.58 -7.76 4.47
N LEU A 19 -16.31 -7.58 4.08
CA LEU A 19 -15.48 -6.48 4.56
C LEU A 19 -15.89 -5.17 3.90
N LYS A 20 -16.06 -4.12 4.70
CA LYS A 20 -16.42 -2.78 4.22
C LYS A 20 -15.29 -1.79 4.43
N CYS A 21 -15.12 -0.89 3.46
CA CYS A 21 -14.19 0.22 3.60
C CYS A 21 -14.64 1.17 4.72
N GLU A 22 -13.75 1.51 5.64
CA GLU A 22 -14.05 2.43 6.73
C GLU A 22 -14.34 3.87 6.24
N GLU A 23 -13.81 4.24 5.07
CA GLU A 23 -13.87 5.62 4.56
C GLU A 23 -15.06 5.86 3.61
N CYS A 24 -15.41 4.89 2.76
CA CYS A 24 -16.48 5.03 1.76
C CYS A 24 -17.56 3.95 1.85
N GLN A 25 -17.47 3.03 2.82
CA GLN A 25 -18.42 1.94 3.06
C GLN A 25 -18.69 0.99 1.88
N VAL A 26 -17.83 1.00 0.86
CA VAL A 26 -17.89 0.05 -0.26
C VAL A 26 -17.44 -1.34 0.17
N ASP A 27 -18.05 -2.36 -0.43
CA ASP A 27 -17.68 -3.76 -0.22
C ASP A 27 -16.32 -4.07 -0.87
N ILE A 28 -15.42 -4.65 -0.08
CA ILE A 28 -14.09 -5.07 -0.52
C ILE A 28 -14.18 -6.54 -0.92
N LYS A 29 -13.95 -6.81 -2.20
CA LYS A 29 -14.01 -8.17 -2.78
C LYS A 29 -12.66 -8.83 -2.90
N GLU A 30 -11.60 -8.05 -3.13
CA GLU A 30 -10.27 -8.57 -3.41
C GLU A 30 -9.20 -7.77 -2.66
N LEU A 31 -8.28 -8.47 -1.99
CA LEU A 31 -7.14 -7.86 -1.31
C LEU A 31 -5.84 -8.58 -1.69
N PRO A 32 -4.72 -7.85 -1.88
CA PRO A 32 -3.41 -8.45 -2.16
C PRO A 32 -2.74 -9.00 -0.89
N PHE A 33 -3.45 -9.01 0.24
CA PHE A 33 -3.01 -9.56 1.52
C PHE A 33 -4.21 -10.26 2.17
N GLU A 34 -3.92 -11.30 2.92
CA GLU A 34 -4.92 -12.00 3.70
C GLU A 34 -5.32 -11.13 4.91
N PRO A 35 -6.61 -10.82 5.11
CA PRO A 35 -7.05 -9.97 6.21
C PRO A 35 -6.84 -10.71 7.54
N THR A 36 -5.88 -10.22 8.34
CA THR A 36 -5.59 -10.81 9.65
C THR A 36 -6.70 -10.47 10.64
N LYS A 37 -7.34 -11.51 11.17
CA LYS A 37 -8.33 -11.39 12.25
C LYS A 37 -7.57 -11.05 13.54
N ARG A 38 -7.95 -9.96 14.21
CA ARG A 38 -7.41 -9.60 15.53
C ARG A 38 -8.02 -10.50 16.60
N ASP A 39 -7.42 -10.50 17.79
CA ASP A 39 -7.88 -11.26 18.96
C ASP A 39 -9.33 -10.92 19.34
N ASP A 40 -9.77 -9.68 19.09
CA ASP A 40 -11.15 -9.21 19.31
C ASP A 40 -12.15 -9.71 18.25
N GLY A 41 -11.70 -10.54 17.31
CA GLY A 41 -12.53 -11.04 16.21
C GLY A 41 -12.81 -10.04 15.08
N THR A 42 -12.21 -8.84 15.13
CA THR A 42 -12.37 -7.79 14.11
C THR A 42 -11.19 -7.78 13.12
N TYR A 43 -11.44 -7.35 11.87
CA TYR A 43 -10.43 -7.29 10.81
C TYR A 43 -9.65 -5.96 10.77
N GLY A 44 -9.81 -5.12 11.80
CA GLY A 44 -9.20 -3.80 11.87
C GLY A 44 -9.73 -2.80 10.84
N ARG A 45 -8.98 -1.72 10.63
CA ARG A 45 -9.32 -0.63 9.70
C ARG A 45 -8.96 -1.02 8.27
N LEU A 46 -9.93 -1.55 7.53
CA LEU A 46 -9.76 -1.92 6.14
C LEU A 46 -10.23 -0.81 5.20
N TYR A 47 -9.51 -0.69 4.09
CA TYR A 47 -9.75 0.36 3.11
C TYR A 47 -9.72 -0.24 1.72
N CYS A 48 -10.64 0.21 0.87
CA CYS A 48 -10.66 -0.18 -0.52
C CYS A 48 -9.38 0.29 -1.24
N GLN A 49 -9.12 -0.29 -2.41
CA GLN A 49 -7.94 0.02 -3.21
C GLN A 49 -7.79 1.53 -3.47
N GLU A 50 -8.90 2.23 -3.71
CA GLU A 50 -8.91 3.67 -4.00
C GLU A 50 -8.57 4.53 -2.79
N CYS A 51 -9.25 4.31 -1.66
CA CYS A 51 -9.00 5.00 -0.39
C CYS A 51 -7.58 4.74 0.12
N ASN A 52 -7.12 3.50 0.01
CA ASN A 52 -5.74 3.13 0.32
C ASN A 52 -4.74 3.80 -0.62
N ARG A 53 -5.03 3.87 -1.94
CA ARG A 53 -4.19 4.56 -2.92
C ARG A 53 -4.12 6.06 -2.65
N LYS A 54 -5.24 6.72 -2.36
CA LYS A 54 -5.30 8.14 -2.02
C LYS A 54 -4.45 8.44 -0.78
N ARG A 55 -4.60 7.66 0.29
CA ARG A 55 -3.81 7.83 1.52
C ARG A 55 -2.32 7.59 1.29
N ARG A 56 -1.94 6.51 0.58
CA ARG A 56 -0.53 6.27 0.23
C ARG A 56 0.06 7.39 -0.62
N LYS A 57 -0.73 7.98 -1.53
CA LYS A 57 -0.28 9.12 -2.35
C LYS A 57 0.06 10.34 -1.49
N SER A 58 -0.66 10.56 -0.39
CA SER A 58 -0.33 11.62 0.58
C SER A 58 0.98 11.38 1.34
N PHE A 59 1.40 10.12 1.53
CA PHE A 59 2.70 9.77 2.13
C PHE A 59 3.85 9.65 1.12
N GLY A 60 3.54 9.48 -0.17
CA GLY A 60 4.52 9.36 -1.25
C GLY A 60 4.70 10.62 -2.12
N GLY A 61 4.00 11.71 -1.78
CA GLY A 61 3.92 12.92 -2.60
C GLY A 61 4.52 14.15 -1.92
N GLY A 62 5.78 14.07 -1.49
CA GLY A 62 6.46 15.22 -0.88
C GLY A 62 7.86 14.92 -0.35
N GLY A 63 8.81 14.74 -1.28
CA GLY A 63 10.27 14.88 -1.14
C GLY A 63 10.97 14.72 0.22
N ARG A 64 11.95 13.81 0.26
CA ARG A 64 13.24 13.97 0.98
C ARG A 64 14.19 12.80 0.64
N GLY A 65 15.08 13.07 -0.30
CA GLY A 65 16.22 12.24 -0.65
C GLY A 65 17.28 13.05 -1.39
N GLY A 66 17.44 14.32 -1.01
CA GLY A 66 18.58 15.13 -1.42
C GLY A 66 19.80 14.73 -0.60
N PHE A 67 20.65 13.89 -1.17
CA PHE A 67 22.09 13.80 -0.87
C PHE A 67 22.82 13.40 -2.16
N GLY A 68 23.22 14.41 -2.91
CA GLY A 68 23.94 14.25 -4.17
C GLY A 68 24.36 15.59 -4.74
N GLY A 69 24.83 16.49 -3.88
CA GLY A 69 25.37 17.79 -4.27
C GLY A 69 26.60 17.62 -5.14
N GLY A 70 26.41 17.56 -6.45
CA GLY A 70 27.45 17.76 -7.46
C GLY A 70 27.73 19.24 -7.68
N GLY A 71 27.98 19.98 -6.60
CA GLY A 71 28.41 21.36 -6.64
C GLY A 71 29.89 21.44 -7.00
N ARG A 72 30.16 21.84 -8.24
CA ARG A 72 31.35 22.54 -8.78
C ARG A 72 32.52 22.70 -7.80
N ARG A 73 33.61 21.99 -8.06
CA ARG A 73 34.94 22.32 -7.51
C ARG A 73 35.78 22.94 -8.62
N ASP A 74 35.38 24.12 -9.03
CA ASP A 74 36.28 25.10 -9.65
C ASP A 74 36.93 25.88 -8.51
N ARG A 75 38.20 25.58 -8.22
CA ARG A 75 39.05 26.49 -7.45
C ARG A 75 40.50 26.31 -7.95
N TYR A 76 40.90 27.30 -8.74
CA TYR A 76 42.25 27.83 -8.97
C TYR A 76 43.44 26.89 -8.76
#